data_AF-A0A952S6W3-F1
#
_entry.id   AF-A0A952S6W3-F1
#
_cell.length_a   1.000
_cell.length_b   1.000
_cell.length_c   1.000
_cell.angle_alpha   90.00
_cell.angle_beta   90.00
_cell.angle_gamma   90.00
#
_symmetry.space_group_name_H-M   'P 1'
#
loop_
_entity.id
_entity.type
_entity.pdbx_description
1 polymer ?
#
loop_
_entity_poly.entity_id
_entity_poly.type
_entity_poly.pdbx_seq_one_letter_code
_entity_poly.pdbx_strand_id
1 'polypeptide(L)'
;MSSTFTLYLKRKGGSQDSAQKAVTLLKTYLPEVIKKATGFSAADAVLVDENASPALLETDVIVYMVRDVSKSVIAKKGGSTAMAEANGNILGLTDLNLKICEVYFDRMYDGSPKELSGACYHEAAHILSNMDNSLHKDQNGFLKDSPDYNGSPTDKNNEFVGKHLGRKLSMNAGL
;
A
#
# COMPACT_ATOMS: atom_id res chain seq x y z
N MET A 1 12.29 -0.05 23.44
CA MET A 1 12.58 0.87 22.32
C MET A 1 11.30 0.99 21.52
N SER A 2 10.89 2.20 21.16
CA SER A 2 9.70 2.42 20.32
C SER A 2 10.12 2.46 18.86
N SER A 3 9.41 1.73 17.98
CA SER A 3 9.76 1.60 16.56
C SER A 3 9.06 2.65 15.69
N THR A 4 9.65 2.92 14.52
CA THR A 4 9.03 3.69 13.45
C THR A 4 8.53 2.73 12.39
N PHE A 5 7.24 2.81 12.04
CA PHE A 5 6.70 2.10 10.89
C PHE A 5 6.99 2.87 9.60
N THR A 6 7.49 2.22 8.55
CA THR A 6 7.72 2.87 7.26
C THR A 6 6.95 2.21 6.12
N LEU A 7 6.19 3.02 5.36
CA LEU A 7 5.60 2.62 4.09
C LEU A 7 6.46 3.13 2.94
N TYR A 8 7.06 2.22 2.20
CA TYR A 8 7.86 2.52 1.02
C TYR A 8 7.01 2.46 -0.24
N LEU A 9 7.03 3.52 -1.04
CA LEU A 9 6.52 3.51 -2.40
C LEU A 9 7.70 3.25 -3.34
N LYS A 10 7.80 2.04 -3.90
CA LYS A 10 8.88 1.69 -4.83
C LYS A 10 8.42 1.92 -6.27
N ARG A 11 8.99 2.94 -6.91
CA ARG A 11 8.62 3.32 -8.27
C ARG A 11 9.31 2.41 -9.30
N LYS A 12 8.51 1.65 -10.05
CA LYS A 12 8.92 0.85 -11.23
C LYS A 12 8.38 1.43 -12.54
N GLY A 13 7.54 2.46 -12.47
CA GLY A 13 6.96 3.14 -13.63
C GLY A 13 6.15 4.37 -13.22
N GLY A 14 5.63 5.10 -14.21
CA GLY A 14 4.78 6.28 -13.99
C GLY A 14 5.54 7.55 -13.58
N SER A 15 4.78 8.57 -13.18
CA SER A 15 5.29 9.91 -12.86
C SER A 15 6.00 9.95 -11.50
N GLN A 16 7.26 10.40 -11.48
CA GLN A 16 8.01 10.64 -10.24
C GLN A 16 7.41 11.79 -9.42
N ASP A 17 6.92 12.85 -10.07
CA ASP A 17 6.29 13.99 -9.39
C ASP A 17 5.01 13.56 -8.65
N SER A 18 4.17 12.76 -9.30
CA SER A 18 2.96 12.19 -8.67
C SER A 18 3.33 11.26 -7.51
N ALA A 19 4.36 10.42 -7.67
CA ALA A 19 4.85 9.56 -6.60
C ALA A 19 5.35 10.36 -5.40
N GLN A 20 6.12 11.44 -5.62
CA GLN A 20 6.61 12.30 -4.57
C GLN A 20 5.48 13.00 -3.82
N LYS A 21 4.46 13.49 -4.54
CA LYS A 21 3.26 14.10 -3.96
C LYS A 21 2.43 13.07 -3.17
N ALA A 22 2.30 11.85 -3.68
CA ALA A 22 1.62 10.76 -2.97
C ALA A 22 2.34 10.39 -1.67
N VAL A 23 3.68 10.31 -1.68
CA VAL A 23 4.48 10.11 -0.46
C VAL A 23 4.26 11.25 0.55
N THR A 24 4.21 12.50 0.10
CA THR A 24 3.88 13.63 0.98
C THR A 24 2.50 13.47 1.64
N LEU A 25 1.49 13.01 0.91
CA LEU A 25 0.17 12.72 1.48
C LEU A 25 0.21 11.55 2.46
N LEU A 26 0.92 10.47 2.16
CA LEU A 26 1.06 9.34 3.09
C LEU A 26 1.70 9.78 4.41
N LYS A 27 2.72 10.67 4.37
CA LYS A 27 3.31 11.25 5.59
C LYS A 27 2.32 12.03 6.45
N THR A 28 1.23 12.57 5.88
CA THR A 28 0.17 13.23 6.67
C THR A 28 -0.86 12.25 7.23
N TYR A 29 -1.05 11.09 6.59
CA TYR A 29 -2.03 10.10 7.02
C TYR A 29 -1.50 9.16 8.10
N LEU A 30 -0.28 8.64 7.93
CA LEU A 30 0.27 7.61 8.80
C LEU A 30 0.44 8.00 10.29
N PRO A 31 0.67 9.28 10.67
CA PRO A 31 0.68 9.66 12.08
C PRO A 31 -0.62 9.34 12.82
N GLU A 32 -1.78 9.38 12.16
CA GLU A 32 -3.06 9.01 12.78
C GLU A 32 -3.15 7.51 13.07
N VAL A 33 -2.49 6.67 12.28
CA VAL A 33 -2.38 5.21 12.54
C VAL A 33 -1.59 4.97 13.83
N ILE A 34 -0.49 5.70 14.05
CA ILE A 34 0.36 5.54 15.23
C ILE A 34 -0.38 5.89 16.51
N LYS A 35 -1.27 6.90 16.47
CA LYS A 35 -2.14 7.20 17.62
C LYS A 35 -3.07 6.05 18.01
N LYS A 36 -3.34 5.11 17.08
CA LYS A 36 -4.19 3.93 17.28
C LYS A 36 -3.39 2.64 17.49
N ALA A 37 -2.07 2.67 17.31
CA ALA A 37 -1.18 1.51 17.44
C ALA A 37 -0.40 1.53 18.76
N THR A 38 -0.14 0.36 19.34
CA THR A 38 0.75 0.22 20.50
C THR A 38 2.14 -0.23 20.04
N GLY A 39 3.19 0.24 20.71
CA GLY A 39 4.58 -0.17 20.44
C GLY A 39 5.32 0.63 19.36
N PHE A 40 4.64 1.59 18.72
CA PHE A 40 5.25 2.51 17.74
C PHE A 40 5.18 3.95 18.24
N SER A 41 6.18 4.76 17.91
CA SER A 41 6.24 6.19 18.28
C SER A 41 6.14 7.11 17.08
N ALA A 42 6.34 6.59 15.88
CA ALA A 42 6.33 7.34 14.66
C ALA A 42 5.96 6.46 13.47
N ALA A 43 5.54 7.12 12.40
CA ALA A 43 5.44 6.51 11.09
C ALA A 43 6.04 7.45 10.04
N ASP A 44 6.53 6.87 8.95
CA ASP A 44 7.01 7.60 7.79
C ASP A 44 6.56 6.95 6.48
N ALA A 45 6.66 7.71 5.39
CA ALA A 45 6.56 7.20 4.03
C ALA A 45 7.77 7.66 3.21
N VAL A 46 8.29 6.77 2.38
CA VAL A 46 9.53 7.00 1.61
C VAL A 46 9.34 6.59 0.16
N LEU A 47 9.74 7.46 -0.77
CA LEU A 47 9.84 7.12 -2.18
C LEU A 47 11.17 6.38 -2.40
N VAL A 48 11.10 5.23 -3.06
CA VAL A 48 12.25 4.38 -3.37
C VAL A 48 12.38 4.21 -4.87
N ASP A 49 13.59 4.43 -5.39
CA ASP A 49 13.89 4.19 -6.79
C ASP A 49 13.90 2.69 -7.14
N GLU A 50 13.64 2.38 -8.40
CA GLU A 50 13.51 1.02 -8.93
C GLU A 50 14.66 0.08 -8.52
N ASN A 51 15.88 0.59 -8.53
CA ASN A 51 17.11 -0.18 -8.32
C ASN A 51 17.57 -0.19 -6.85
N ALA A 52 16.92 0.59 -5.98
CA ALA A 52 17.25 0.63 -4.56
C ALA A 52 16.56 -0.54 -3.82
N SER A 53 17.24 -1.07 -2.81
CA SER A 53 16.69 -2.07 -1.89
C SER A 53 16.78 -1.51 -0.47
N PRO A 54 15.69 -0.95 0.08
CA PRO A 54 15.70 -0.39 1.43
C PRO A 54 15.93 -1.51 2.46
N ALA A 55 16.63 -1.19 3.54
CA ALA A 55 16.69 -2.07 4.71
C ALA A 55 15.35 -2.00 5.43
N LEU A 56 14.60 -3.11 5.43
CA LEU A 56 13.25 -3.17 5.98
C LEU A 56 13.26 -3.68 7.42
N LEU A 57 12.42 -3.08 8.25
CA LEU A 57 12.01 -3.69 9.52
C LEU A 57 10.93 -4.75 9.26
N GLU A 58 10.75 -5.67 10.21
CA GLU A 58 9.70 -6.70 10.16
C GLU A 58 8.27 -6.13 10.20
N THR A 59 8.10 -4.82 10.25
CA THR A 59 6.79 -4.16 10.28
C THR A 59 6.56 -3.29 9.05
N ASP A 60 7.60 -3.06 8.25
CA ASP A 60 7.56 -2.16 7.11
C ASP A 60 6.83 -2.79 5.91
N VAL A 61 6.31 -1.94 5.04
CA VAL A 61 5.59 -2.34 3.83
C VAL A 61 6.18 -1.64 2.61
N ILE A 62 6.32 -2.37 1.50
CA ILE A 62 6.67 -1.83 0.18
C ILE A 62 5.48 -1.98 -0.75
N VAL A 63 4.99 -0.87 -1.30
CA VAL A 63 4.02 -0.87 -2.41
C VAL A 63 4.77 -0.56 -3.70
N TYR A 64 4.65 -1.43 -4.70
CA TYR A 64 5.24 -1.24 -6.02
C TYR A 64 4.33 -0.40 -6.91
N MET A 65 4.80 0.76 -7.36
CA MET A 65 4.10 1.55 -8.38
C MET A 65 4.55 1.13 -9.76
N VAL A 66 3.67 0.44 -10.49
CA VAL A 66 3.89 0.00 -11.88
C VAL A 66 2.98 0.81 -12.81
N ARG A 67 3.28 0.83 -14.11
CA ARG A 67 2.44 1.54 -15.09
C ARG A 67 1.06 0.90 -15.23
N ASP A 68 1.04 -0.40 -15.51
CA ASP A 68 -0.16 -1.19 -15.76
C ASP A 68 0.08 -2.67 -15.39
N VAL A 69 -0.95 -3.50 -15.59
CA VAL A 69 -0.91 -4.94 -15.28
C VAL A 69 0.17 -5.68 -16.09
N SER A 70 0.47 -5.24 -17.32
CA SER A 70 1.54 -5.86 -18.13
C SER A 70 2.94 -5.68 -17.54
N LYS A 71 3.10 -4.72 -16.61
CA LYS A 71 4.33 -4.44 -15.87
C LYS A 71 4.30 -4.97 -14.43
N SER A 72 3.32 -5.83 -14.10
CA SER A 72 3.13 -6.40 -12.77
C SER A 72 4.39 -7.08 -12.23
N VAL A 73 4.76 -6.72 -11.00
CA VAL A 73 5.79 -7.40 -10.21
C VAL A 73 5.25 -8.74 -9.70
N ILE A 74 3.96 -8.80 -9.35
CA ILE A 74 3.28 -10.04 -8.95
C ILE A 74 3.39 -11.10 -10.06
N ALA A 75 3.00 -10.77 -11.29
CA ALA A 75 3.09 -11.68 -12.43
C ALA A 75 4.54 -12.10 -12.72
N LYS A 76 5.50 -11.16 -12.67
CA LYS A 76 6.93 -11.45 -12.86
C LYS A 76 7.49 -12.45 -11.83
N LYS A 77 6.84 -12.57 -10.66
CA LYS A 77 7.21 -13.50 -9.59
C LYS A 77 6.36 -14.77 -9.56
N GLY A 78 5.55 -15.00 -10.58
CA GLY A 78 4.71 -16.18 -10.71
C GLY A 78 3.39 -16.11 -9.94
N GLY A 79 3.02 -14.93 -9.44
CA GLY A 79 1.69 -14.67 -8.86
C GLY A 79 0.64 -14.43 -9.95
N SER A 80 -0.62 -14.34 -9.54
CA SER A 80 -1.75 -14.17 -10.47
C SER A 80 -2.24 -12.73 -10.54
N THR A 81 -2.41 -12.21 -11.76
CA THR A 81 -3.00 -10.90 -12.07
C THR A 81 -4.43 -11.00 -12.62
N ALA A 82 -5.03 -12.20 -12.64
CA ALA A 82 -6.30 -12.46 -13.30
C ALA A 82 -7.44 -11.51 -12.86
N MET A 83 -7.46 -11.11 -11.58
CA MET A 83 -8.43 -10.16 -11.05
C MET A 83 -8.30 -8.77 -11.69
N ALA A 84 -7.06 -8.26 -11.77
CA ALA A 84 -6.76 -6.98 -12.38
C ALA A 84 -6.95 -7.01 -13.90
N GLU A 85 -6.72 -8.16 -14.55
CA GLU A 85 -6.99 -8.36 -15.98
C GLU A 85 -8.49 -8.37 -16.29
N ALA A 86 -9.28 -9.03 -15.45
CA ALA A 86 -10.73 -9.10 -15.60
C ALA A 86 -11.45 -7.79 -15.27
N ASN A 87 -10.83 -6.91 -14.46
CA ASN A 87 -11.41 -5.63 -14.05
C ASN A 87 -10.42 -4.47 -14.20
N GLY A 88 -10.66 -3.65 -15.23
CA GLY A 88 -9.86 -2.46 -15.54
C GLY A 88 -9.96 -1.32 -14.52
N ASN A 89 -10.91 -1.37 -13.60
CA ASN A 89 -11.11 -0.31 -12.59
C ASN A 89 -10.34 -0.55 -11.28
N ILE A 90 -9.70 -1.72 -11.13
CA ILE A 90 -8.86 -2.02 -9.96
C ILE A 90 -7.59 -1.17 -10.03
N LEU A 91 -7.32 -0.37 -8.99
CA LEU A 91 -6.14 0.50 -8.93
C LEU A 91 -4.92 -0.16 -8.30
N GLY A 92 -5.08 -1.28 -7.59
CA GLY A 92 -3.99 -2.03 -7.00
C GLY A 92 -4.32 -3.51 -6.77
N LEU A 93 -3.29 -4.29 -6.54
CA LEU A 93 -3.40 -5.72 -6.28
C LEU A 93 -2.37 -6.15 -5.24
N THR A 94 -2.79 -7.03 -4.34
CA THR A 94 -1.92 -7.63 -3.33
C THR A 94 -1.91 -9.15 -3.46
N ASP A 95 -0.72 -9.74 -3.55
CA ASP A 95 -0.50 -11.18 -3.38
C ASP A 95 0.05 -11.45 -1.96
N LEU A 96 -0.80 -12.00 -1.09
CA LEU A 96 -0.45 -12.29 0.29
C LEU A 96 0.54 -13.44 0.47
N ASN A 97 0.66 -14.35 -0.51
CA ASN A 97 1.61 -15.46 -0.44
C ASN A 97 3.01 -14.97 -0.80
N LEU A 98 3.11 -14.13 -1.83
CA LEU A 98 4.37 -13.54 -2.27
C LEU A 98 4.78 -12.32 -1.42
N LYS A 99 3.86 -11.77 -0.62
CA LYS A 99 4.05 -10.51 0.14
C LYS A 99 4.44 -9.35 -0.79
N ILE A 100 3.71 -9.23 -1.88
CA ILE A 100 3.87 -8.15 -2.88
C ILE A 100 2.53 -7.42 -2.98
N CYS A 101 2.55 -6.12 -2.77
CA CYS A 101 1.46 -5.22 -3.13
C CYS A 101 1.93 -4.26 -4.23
N GLU A 102 1.08 -4.05 -5.23
CA GLU A 102 1.35 -3.15 -6.34
C GLU A 102 0.15 -2.28 -6.68
N VAL A 103 0.41 -1.12 -7.29
CA VAL A 103 -0.60 -0.19 -7.77
C VAL A 103 -0.34 0.17 -9.23
N TYR A 104 -1.42 0.38 -9.99
CA TYR A 104 -1.42 0.60 -11.44
C TYR A 104 -1.61 2.08 -11.75
N PHE A 105 -0.49 2.78 -12.02
CA PHE A 105 -0.48 4.23 -12.22
C PHE A 105 -1.38 4.70 -13.38
N ASP A 106 -1.35 4.01 -14.52
CA ASP A 106 -2.09 4.41 -15.72
C ASP A 106 -3.61 4.22 -15.59
N ARG A 107 -4.09 3.60 -14.51
CA ARG A 107 -5.53 3.46 -14.20
C ARG A 107 -6.09 4.59 -13.33
N MET A 108 -5.22 5.37 -12.72
CA MET A 108 -5.61 6.51 -11.89
C MET A 108 -5.95 7.71 -12.77
N TYR A 109 -6.71 8.67 -12.24
CA TYR A 109 -6.86 9.96 -12.91
C TYR A 109 -5.47 10.58 -13.12
N ASP A 110 -5.28 11.19 -14.30
CA ASP A 110 -3.97 11.64 -14.75
C ASP A 110 -3.29 12.52 -13.69
N GLY A 111 -2.11 12.07 -13.27
CA GLY A 111 -1.29 12.74 -12.28
C GLY A 111 -1.83 12.79 -10.84
N SER A 112 -2.96 12.14 -10.52
CA SER A 112 -3.65 12.22 -9.23
C SER A 112 -2.83 11.63 -8.08
N PRO A 113 -2.20 12.46 -7.21
CA PRO A 113 -1.43 11.95 -6.09
C PRO A 113 -2.32 11.39 -4.97
N LYS A 114 -3.60 11.79 -4.95
CA LYS A 114 -4.57 11.38 -3.93
C LYS A 114 -5.05 9.95 -4.15
N GLU A 115 -5.33 9.57 -5.40
CA GLU A 115 -5.66 8.17 -5.71
C GLU A 115 -4.45 7.27 -5.54
N LEU A 116 -3.27 7.75 -5.94
CA LEU A 116 -2.04 6.99 -5.74
C LEU A 116 -1.76 6.74 -4.25
N SER A 117 -1.87 7.76 -3.39
CA SER A 117 -1.67 7.58 -1.95
C SER A 117 -2.77 6.73 -1.32
N GLY A 118 -4.03 6.90 -1.73
CA GLY A 118 -5.15 6.06 -1.31
C GLY A 118 -4.95 4.58 -1.66
N ALA A 119 -4.54 4.29 -2.89
CA ALA A 119 -4.19 2.93 -3.34
C ALA A 119 -3.00 2.35 -2.59
N CYS A 120 -1.93 3.12 -2.38
CA CYS A 120 -0.80 2.63 -1.59
C CYS A 120 -1.23 2.29 -0.16
N TYR A 121 -2.03 3.15 0.47
CA TYR A 121 -2.54 2.93 1.81
C TYR A 121 -3.47 1.70 1.88
N HIS A 122 -4.32 1.52 0.87
CA HIS A 122 -5.21 0.37 0.73
C HIS A 122 -4.43 -0.94 0.62
N GLU A 123 -3.51 -1.04 -0.34
CA GLU A 123 -2.77 -2.28 -0.57
C GLU A 123 -1.84 -2.61 0.62
N ALA A 124 -1.34 -1.59 1.33
CA ALA A 124 -0.63 -1.81 2.59
C ALA A 124 -1.53 -2.42 3.66
N ALA A 125 -2.81 -2.05 3.73
CA ALA A 125 -3.76 -2.62 4.68
C ALA A 125 -4.03 -4.11 4.41
N HIS A 126 -4.06 -4.54 3.14
CA HIS A 126 -4.13 -5.96 2.78
C HIS A 126 -2.96 -6.75 3.38
N ILE A 127 -1.73 -6.28 3.15
CA ILE A 127 -0.51 -6.92 3.68
C ILE A 127 -0.49 -6.95 5.22
N LEU A 128 -0.73 -5.82 5.88
CA LEU A 128 -0.67 -5.70 7.34
C LEU A 128 -1.74 -6.59 8.01
N SER A 129 -2.95 -6.60 7.47
CA SER A 129 -4.04 -7.42 8.00
C SER A 129 -3.96 -8.89 7.59
N ASN A 130 -3.12 -9.24 6.62
CA ASN A 130 -3.07 -10.56 5.99
C ASN A 130 -4.48 -11.02 5.54
N MET A 131 -5.25 -10.08 4.99
CA MET A 131 -6.59 -10.30 4.45
C MET A 131 -6.58 -9.95 2.97
N ASP A 132 -7.10 -10.83 2.13
CA ASP A 132 -7.28 -10.60 0.69
C ASP A 132 -8.67 -9.95 0.50
N ASN A 133 -9.50 -10.44 -0.43
CA ASN A 133 -10.90 -10.05 -0.63
C ASN A 133 -11.77 -10.05 0.65
N SER A 134 -11.37 -10.72 1.73
CA SER A 134 -12.08 -10.65 3.02
C SER A 134 -11.98 -9.28 3.70
N LEU A 135 -10.97 -8.45 3.36
CA LEU A 135 -10.86 -7.06 3.83
C LEU A 135 -12.09 -6.23 3.44
N HIS A 136 -12.65 -6.56 2.27
CA HIS A 136 -13.80 -5.90 1.65
C HIS A 136 -15.14 -6.45 2.14
N LYS A 137 -15.13 -7.52 2.95
CA LYS A 137 -16.33 -8.20 3.44
C LYS A 137 -16.61 -7.85 4.90
N ASP A 138 -17.88 -7.97 5.30
CA ASP A 138 -18.31 -8.11 6.70
C ASP A 138 -17.95 -6.97 7.67
N GLN A 139 -17.92 -5.72 7.20
CA GLN A 139 -17.73 -4.55 8.07
C GLN A 139 -16.43 -4.59 8.90
N ASN A 140 -15.38 -5.26 8.41
CA ASN A 140 -14.06 -5.34 9.05
C ASN A 140 -13.37 -3.97 9.23
N GLY A 141 -14.02 -2.88 8.83
CA GLY A 141 -13.69 -1.51 9.24
C GLY A 141 -13.01 -0.70 8.14
N PHE A 142 -12.44 -1.36 7.13
CA PHE A 142 -11.66 -0.65 6.11
C PHE A 142 -12.54 -0.01 5.01
N LEU A 143 -13.54 -0.69 4.45
CA LEU A 143 -14.39 -0.13 3.38
C LEU A 143 -15.88 -0.36 3.62
N LYS A 144 -16.40 0.14 4.75
CA LYS A 144 -17.81 -0.07 5.11
C LYS A 144 -18.80 0.62 4.13
N ASP A 145 -18.42 1.73 3.49
CA ASP A 145 -19.40 2.65 2.87
C ASP A 145 -19.01 3.31 1.51
N SER A 146 -17.92 2.95 0.80
CA SER A 146 -17.63 3.52 -0.54
C SER A 146 -16.61 2.71 -1.34
N PRO A 147 -16.68 2.73 -2.69
CA PRO A 147 -15.62 2.19 -3.52
C PRO A 147 -14.40 3.10 -3.36
N ASP A 148 -13.47 2.58 -2.58
CA ASP A 148 -12.08 2.37 -2.91
C ASP A 148 -11.26 3.47 -3.61
N TYR A 149 -10.08 3.71 -3.04
CA TYR A 149 -8.95 4.47 -3.58
C TYR A 149 -9.01 6.01 -3.61
N ASN A 150 -10.17 6.67 -3.51
CA ASN A 150 -10.27 8.09 -3.92
C ASN A 150 -10.33 9.12 -2.75
N GLY A 151 -10.14 8.68 -1.51
CA GLY A 151 -10.30 9.47 -0.28
C GLY A 151 -9.06 9.50 0.62
N SER A 152 -8.99 10.50 1.51
CA SER A 152 -8.09 10.42 2.66
C SER A 152 -8.57 9.31 3.60
N PRO A 153 -7.67 8.56 4.28
CA PRO A 153 -8.07 7.56 5.26
C PRO A 153 -8.99 8.13 6.34
N THR A 154 -10.07 7.41 6.65
CA THR A 154 -10.96 7.73 7.76
C THR A 154 -10.39 7.26 9.10
N ASP A 155 -10.97 7.69 10.21
CA ASP A 155 -10.60 7.18 11.54
C ASP A 155 -10.74 5.66 11.67
N LYS A 156 -11.76 5.06 11.03
CA LYS A 156 -11.93 3.60 11.01
C LYS A 156 -10.83 2.91 10.21
N ASN A 157 -10.38 3.52 9.10
CA ASN A 157 -9.22 3.03 8.36
C ASN A 157 -7.98 3.03 9.25
N ASN A 158 -7.73 4.14 9.95
CA ASN A 158 -6.57 4.29 10.83
C ASN A 158 -6.60 3.32 12.02
N GLU A 159 -7.78 3.08 12.62
CA GLU A 159 -7.98 2.08 13.66
C GLU A 159 -7.70 0.66 13.16
N PHE A 160 -8.18 0.34 11.96
CA PHE A 160 -7.93 -0.95 11.33
C PHE A 160 -6.43 -1.19 11.10
N VAL A 161 -5.75 -0.25 10.44
CA VAL A 161 -4.30 -0.37 10.18
C VAL A 161 -3.51 -0.40 11.49
N GLY A 162 -3.87 0.44 12.47
CA GLY A 162 -3.19 0.52 13.76
C GLY A 162 -3.25 -0.80 14.54
N LYS A 163 -4.40 -1.49 14.51
CA LYS A 163 -4.58 -2.83 15.11
C LYS A 163 -3.66 -3.89 14.49
N HIS A 164 -3.25 -3.70 13.23
CA HIS A 164 -2.50 -4.68 12.46
C HIS A 164 -1.00 -4.35 12.31
N LEU A 165 -0.57 -3.15 12.71
CA LEU A 165 0.80 -2.65 12.51
C LEU A 165 1.89 -3.49 13.20
N GLY A 166 1.60 -4.06 14.37
CA GLY A 166 2.57 -4.84 15.16
C GLY A 166 2.81 -6.27 14.67
N ARG A 167 2.21 -6.66 13.54
CA ARG A 167 2.39 -8.01 12.98
C ARG A 167 3.71 -8.07 12.23
N LYS A 168 4.45 -9.16 12.46
CA LYS A 168 5.68 -9.43 11.71
C LYS A 168 5.35 -9.75 10.26
N LEU A 169 6.07 -9.10 9.36
CA LEU A 169 6.02 -9.16 7.92
C LEU A 169 7.45 -9.43 7.41
N SER A 170 7.56 -10.27 6.39
CA SER A 170 8.82 -10.51 5.68
C SER A 170 8.63 -10.11 4.22
N MET A 171 8.79 -8.82 3.96
CA MET A 171 8.68 -8.23 2.62
C MET A 171 9.97 -8.46 1.82
N ASN A 172 9.86 -8.69 0.51
CA ASN A 172 11.02 -8.78 -0.37
C ASN A 172 11.38 -7.41 -0.95
N ALA A 173 12.49 -6.82 -0.50
CA ALA A 173 12.97 -5.50 -0.94
C ALA A 173 13.71 -5.50 -2.28
N GLY A 174 14.20 -6.66 -2.72
CA GLY A 174 15.13 -6.80 -3.85
C GLY A 174 14.46 -6.94 -5.23
N LEU A 175 13.15 -6.73 -5.31
CA LEU A 175 12.38 -6.90 -6.56
C LEU A 175 12.33 -5.64 -7.41
#